data_AF-A0A3S0MH82-F1
#
_entry.id   AF-A0A3S0MH82-F1
#
_cell.length_a   1.000
_cell.length_b   1.000
_cell.length_c   1.000
_cell.angle_alpha   90.00
_cell.angle_beta   90.00
_cell.angle_gamma   90.00
#
_symmetry.space_group_name_H-M   'P 1'
#
loop_
_entity.id
_entity.type
_entity.pdbx_description
1 polymer ?
#
loop_
_entity_poly.entity_id
_entity_poly.type
_entity_poly.pdbx_seq_one_letter_code
_entity_poly.pdbx_strand_id
1 'polypeptide(L)'
;MEYLDRLIRDCETAKTVKPKSDFTVASFEEVPDIDKGIYIIKEVGGCAESTFESFVDFKWKKLKACSKVNSPSQVLYVGSSTTGLRKRLRQHLVNCPNKTYSLHMYQWFDGKYEVRILEYDAPIEVLQLIEDAMSYDLKPAFGKQGGNNK
;
A
#
# COMPACT_ATOMS: atom_id res chain seq x y z
N MET A 1 -11.21 2.22 30.73
CA MET A 1 -11.61 1.02 29.94
C MET A 1 -10.37 0.63 29.18
N GLU A 2 -9.61 -0.36 29.68
CA GLU A 2 -8.21 -0.57 29.29
C GLU A 2 -7.97 -0.65 27.77
N TYR A 3 -8.89 -1.26 27.03
CA TYR A 3 -8.83 -1.31 25.56
C TYR A 3 -8.84 0.08 24.90
N LEU A 4 -9.77 0.95 25.30
CA LEU A 4 -9.85 2.31 24.75
C LEU A 4 -8.63 3.14 25.16
N ASP A 5 -8.16 2.95 26.39
CA ASP A 5 -6.97 3.64 26.89
C ASP A 5 -5.70 3.19 26.14
N ARG A 6 -5.62 1.93 25.70
CA ARG A 6 -4.57 1.44 24.80
C ARG A 6 -4.71 2.04 23.40
N LEU A 7 -5.90 2.03 22.81
CA LEU A 7 -6.14 2.58 21.47
C LEU A 7 -5.80 4.07 21.41
N ILE A 8 -6.15 4.85 22.43
CA ILE A 8 -5.78 6.27 22.52
C ILE A 8 -4.25 6.42 22.53
N ARG A 9 -3.53 5.61 23.32
CA ARG A 9 -2.06 5.62 23.34
C ARG A 9 -1.43 5.26 22.00
N ASP A 10 -1.98 4.26 21.31
CA ASP A 10 -1.51 3.84 19.98
C ASP A 10 -1.74 4.97 18.96
N CYS A 11 -2.87 5.67 19.02
CA CYS A 11 -3.16 6.85 18.20
C CYS A 11 -2.19 8.02 18.47
N GLU A 12 -1.93 8.36 19.73
CA GLU A 12 -0.98 9.41 20.07
C GLU A 12 0.46 9.05 19.66
N THR A 13 0.82 7.77 19.74
CA THR A 13 2.10 7.26 19.23
C THR A 13 2.16 7.38 17.70
N ALA A 14 1.12 6.98 16.98
CA ALA A 14 1.04 7.07 15.52
C ALA A 14 1.18 8.50 14.99
N LYS A 15 0.66 9.50 15.72
CA LYS A 15 0.80 10.92 15.37
C LYS A 15 2.23 11.46 15.50
N THR A 16 3.02 10.88 16.40
CA THR A 16 4.33 11.44 16.80
C THR A 16 5.51 10.67 16.22
N VAL A 17 5.33 9.37 15.95
CA VAL A 17 6.39 8.52 15.40
C VAL A 17 6.74 8.97 13.99
N LYS A 18 8.05 9.07 13.74
CA LYS A 18 8.60 9.42 12.44
C LYS A 18 9.22 8.19 11.78
N PRO A 19 9.21 8.11 10.44
CA PRO A 19 9.95 7.07 9.76
C PRO A 19 11.44 7.20 10.10
N LYS A 20 12.08 6.05 10.34
CA LYS A 20 13.53 5.93 10.52
C LYS A 20 14.26 6.21 9.21
N SER A 21 13.64 5.81 8.10
CA SER A 21 14.17 5.95 6.75
C SER A 21 13.04 6.22 5.76
N ASP A 22 13.30 7.02 4.73
CA ASP A 22 12.34 7.39 3.68
C ASP A 22 13.04 7.29 2.31
N PHE A 23 12.56 6.37 1.48
CA PHE A 23 13.12 6.08 0.17
C PHE A 23 12.07 6.28 -0.91
N THR A 24 12.49 6.68 -2.11
CA THR A 24 11.65 6.61 -3.31
C THR A 24 12.41 5.85 -4.39
N VAL A 25 11.78 4.84 -4.96
CA VAL A 25 12.37 3.97 -5.98
C VAL A 25 11.48 3.93 -7.21
N ALA A 26 12.09 3.80 -8.39
CA ALA A 26 11.38 3.73 -9.67
C ALA A 26 11.27 2.29 -10.23
N SER A 27 11.95 1.33 -9.59
CA SER A 27 11.96 -0.08 -9.97
C SER A 27 11.92 -1.01 -8.75
N PHE A 28 11.55 -2.27 -8.95
CA PHE A 28 11.52 -3.26 -7.87
C PHE A 28 12.94 -3.64 -7.40
N GLU A 29 13.91 -3.59 -8.31
CA GLU A 29 15.31 -3.92 -8.07
C GLU A 29 15.94 -2.99 -7.03
N GLU A 30 15.54 -1.72 -7.03
CA GLU A 30 15.98 -0.67 -6.10
C GLU A 30 15.34 -0.77 -4.70
N VAL A 31 14.29 -1.59 -4.51
CA VAL A 31 13.59 -1.69 -3.22
C VAL A 31 14.57 -2.20 -2.14
N PRO A 32 14.80 -1.43 -1.05
CA PRO A 32 15.75 -1.80 0.00
C PRO A 32 15.30 -3.05 0.75
N ASP A 33 16.25 -3.73 1.38
CA ASP A 33 15.98 -4.90 2.21
C ASP A 33 15.48 -4.47 3.60
N ILE A 34 14.17 -4.22 3.66
CA ILE A 34 13.47 -3.72 4.85
C ILE A 34 12.31 -4.66 5.16
N ASP A 35 12.19 -5.04 6.44
CA ASP A 35 11.12 -5.94 6.89
C ASP A 35 9.82 -5.20 7.21
N LYS A 36 9.94 -4.04 7.86
CA LYS A 36 8.82 -3.30 8.46
C LYS A 36 8.70 -1.89 7.93
N GLY A 37 7.50 -1.52 7.51
CA GLY A 37 7.24 -0.17 7.04
C GLY A 37 5.95 -0.03 6.27
N ILE A 38 5.77 1.17 5.73
CA ILE A 38 4.67 1.53 4.84
C ILE A 38 5.24 1.75 3.45
N TYR A 39 4.50 1.35 2.43
CA TYR A 39 4.81 1.62 1.04
C TYR A 39 3.63 2.27 0.35
N ILE A 40 3.93 3.23 -0.52
CA ILE A 40 2.97 3.99 -1.32
C ILE A 40 3.36 3.81 -2.77
N ILE A 41 2.48 3.22 -3.57
CA ILE A 41 2.66 3.04 -5.01
C ILE A 41 1.91 4.17 -5.71
N LYS A 42 2.60 4.91 -6.58
CA LYS A 42 2.05 6.06 -7.29
C LYS A 42 2.39 5.98 -8.78
N GLU A 43 1.45 6.36 -9.63
CA GLU A 43 1.67 6.53 -11.06
C GLU A 43 2.44 7.83 -11.35
N VAL A 44 3.30 7.79 -12.37
CA VAL A 44 4.13 8.93 -12.80
C VAL A 44 3.81 9.31 -14.24
N GLY A 45 3.23 10.49 -14.43
CA GLY A 45 3.00 11.08 -15.75
C GLY A 45 1.86 10.46 -16.56
N GLY A 46 1.06 9.58 -15.96
CA GLY A 46 -0.12 8.96 -16.57
C GLY A 46 -1.44 9.65 -16.19
N CYS A 47 -2.55 9.13 -16.73
CA CYS A 47 -3.91 9.61 -16.46
C CYS A 47 -4.61 8.66 -15.49
N ALA A 48 -4.91 9.18 -14.29
CA ALA A 48 -5.49 8.42 -13.19
C ALA A 48 -6.81 7.73 -13.58
N GLU A 49 -7.64 8.37 -14.41
CA GLU A 49 -8.90 7.84 -14.90
C GLU A 49 -8.66 6.62 -15.79
N SER A 50 -7.81 6.75 -16.81
CA SER A 50 -7.48 5.65 -17.73
C SER A 50 -6.82 4.46 -17.02
N THR A 51 -5.94 4.74 -16.05
CA THR A 51 -5.26 3.73 -15.24
C THR A 51 -6.24 3.03 -14.31
N PHE A 52 -7.18 3.78 -13.73
CA PHE A 52 -8.26 3.23 -12.92
C PHE A 52 -9.15 2.28 -13.72
N GLU A 53 -9.60 2.70 -14.91
CA GLU A 53 -10.40 1.87 -15.82
C GLU A 53 -9.66 0.60 -16.24
N SER A 54 -8.37 0.71 -16.57
CA SER A 54 -7.53 -0.44 -16.94
C SER A 54 -7.47 -1.51 -15.83
N PHE A 55 -7.33 -1.11 -14.56
CA PHE A 55 -7.36 -2.06 -13.45
C PHE A 55 -8.75 -2.67 -13.25
N VAL A 56 -9.81 -1.86 -13.39
CA VAL A 56 -11.19 -2.35 -13.27
C VAL A 56 -11.44 -3.43 -14.31
N ASP A 57 -11.10 -3.18 -15.58
CA ASP A 57 -11.22 -4.15 -16.67
C ASP A 57 -10.41 -5.42 -16.42
N PHE A 58 -9.17 -5.27 -15.94
CA PHE A 58 -8.35 -6.41 -15.54
C PHE A 58 -9.02 -7.24 -14.43
N LYS A 59 -9.55 -6.59 -13.40
CA LYS A 59 -10.23 -7.24 -12.27
C LYS A 59 -11.51 -7.97 -12.71
N TRP A 60 -12.26 -7.43 -13.66
CA TRP A 60 -13.47 -8.06 -14.21
C TRP A 60 -13.20 -9.41 -14.87
N LYS A 61 -11.98 -9.64 -15.39
CA LYS A 61 -11.57 -10.94 -15.96
C LYS A 61 -11.47 -12.05 -14.90
N LYS A 62 -11.43 -11.71 -13.60
CA LYS A 62 -11.41 -12.65 -12.45
C LYS A 62 -10.30 -13.72 -12.51
N LEU A 63 -9.19 -13.42 -13.18
CA LEU A 63 -8.04 -14.33 -13.30
C LEU A 63 -7.19 -14.38 -12.02
N LYS A 64 -7.26 -13.33 -11.19
CA LYS A 64 -6.46 -13.13 -9.98
C LYS A 64 -7.29 -12.48 -8.88
N ALA A 65 -6.95 -12.74 -7.61
CA ALA A 65 -7.46 -11.98 -6.47
C ALA A 65 -6.86 -10.57 -6.49
N CYS A 66 -7.69 -9.56 -6.78
CA CYS A 66 -7.26 -8.18 -6.97
C CYS A 66 -7.68 -7.29 -5.81
N SER A 67 -6.85 -6.29 -5.48
CA SER A 67 -7.17 -5.24 -4.50
C SER A 67 -8.58 -4.65 -4.69
N LYS A 68 -9.18 -4.17 -3.60
CA LYS A 68 -10.46 -3.46 -3.64
C LYS A 68 -10.33 -2.21 -4.52
N VAL A 69 -11.39 -1.86 -5.24
CA VAL A 69 -11.48 -0.68 -6.10
C VAL A 69 -12.10 0.46 -5.28
N ASN A 70 -11.49 1.64 -5.36
CA ASN A 70 -11.98 2.87 -4.72
C ASN A 70 -12.40 3.87 -5.81
N SER A 71 -11.67 4.98 -5.97
CA SER A 71 -11.91 6.05 -6.96
C SER A 71 -10.62 6.40 -7.70
N PRO A 72 -10.65 6.95 -8.94
CA PRO A 72 -9.44 7.36 -9.65
C PRO A 72 -8.52 8.24 -8.81
N SER A 73 -7.22 7.93 -8.82
CA SER A 73 -6.18 8.64 -8.07
C SER A 73 -4.82 8.35 -8.66
N GLN A 74 -3.91 9.33 -8.58
CA GLN A 74 -2.50 9.13 -8.94
C GLN A 74 -1.80 8.20 -7.95
N VAL A 75 -2.24 8.17 -6.68
CA VAL A 75 -1.80 7.17 -5.71
C VAL A 75 -2.58 5.89 -5.96
N LEU A 76 -1.89 4.83 -6.36
CA LEU A 76 -2.54 3.57 -6.73
C LEU A 76 -2.86 2.74 -5.49
N TYR A 77 -1.95 2.72 -4.50
CA TYR A 77 -2.08 1.84 -3.34
C TYR A 77 -1.23 2.32 -2.17
N VAL A 78 -1.76 2.19 -0.96
CA VAL A 78 -1.04 2.35 0.31
C VAL A 78 -1.12 1.02 1.05
N GLY A 79 0.00 0.54 1.59
CA GLY A 79 0.01 -0.66 2.41
C GLY A 79 1.16 -0.70 3.40
N SER A 80 1.04 -1.54 4.42
CA SER A 80 2.11 -1.84 5.37
C SER A 80 2.60 -3.29 5.29
N SER A 81 3.76 -3.53 5.87
CA SER A 81 4.26 -4.87 6.17
C SER A 81 5.04 -4.88 7.47
N THR A 82 5.03 -6.02 8.16
CA THR A 82 5.78 -6.24 9.42
C THR A 82 6.79 -7.38 9.35
N THR A 83 6.79 -8.14 8.26
CA THR A 83 7.55 -9.40 8.14
C THR A 83 8.18 -9.59 6.75
N GLY A 84 8.15 -8.58 5.88
CA GLY A 84 8.71 -8.70 4.53
C GLY A 84 8.07 -7.73 3.53
N LEU A 85 8.41 -6.45 3.64
CA LEU A 85 7.93 -5.39 2.75
C LEU A 85 8.33 -5.67 1.29
N ARG A 86 9.58 -6.06 1.03
CA ARG A 86 10.05 -6.41 -0.31
C ARG A 86 9.25 -7.55 -0.94
N LYS A 87 8.84 -8.56 -0.15
CA LYS A 87 7.96 -9.64 -0.61
C LYS A 87 6.56 -9.15 -0.96
N ARG A 88 6.00 -8.24 -0.17
CA ARG A 88 4.69 -7.62 -0.46
C ARG A 88 4.74 -6.77 -1.73
N LEU A 89 5.76 -5.93 -1.90
CA LEU A 89 5.96 -5.17 -3.13
C LEU A 89 6.12 -6.06 -4.36
N ARG A 90 6.87 -7.16 -4.25
CA ARG A 90 7.00 -8.15 -5.34
C ARG A 90 5.64 -8.66 -5.82
N GLN A 91 4.71 -8.88 -4.90
CA GLN A 91 3.34 -9.33 -5.20
C GLN A 91 2.55 -8.30 -6.01
N HIS A 92 2.78 -7.01 -5.79
CA HIS A 92 2.17 -5.97 -6.60
C HIS A 92 2.86 -5.82 -7.97
N LEU A 93 4.19 -5.86 -8.01
CA LEU A 93 4.99 -5.34 -9.12
C LEU A 93 5.56 -6.40 -10.07
N VAL A 94 5.79 -7.63 -9.63
CA VAL A 94 6.59 -8.62 -10.38
C VAL A 94 5.86 -9.95 -10.57
N ASN A 95 5.46 -10.59 -9.47
CA ASN A 95 4.76 -11.88 -9.53
C ASN A 95 3.96 -12.14 -8.25
N CYS A 96 2.85 -12.86 -8.39
CA CYS A 96 1.97 -13.12 -7.26
C CYS A 96 1.12 -14.39 -7.46
N PRO A 97 0.97 -15.23 -6.42
CA PRO A 97 0.02 -16.34 -6.45
C PRO A 97 -1.41 -15.87 -6.75
N ASN A 98 -2.20 -16.70 -7.43
CA ASN A 98 -3.53 -16.28 -7.92
C ASN A 98 -4.51 -15.85 -6.82
N LYS A 99 -4.37 -16.42 -5.61
CA LYS A 99 -5.27 -16.15 -4.47
C LYS A 99 -4.83 -14.98 -3.59
N THR A 100 -3.67 -14.38 -3.85
CA THR A 100 -3.15 -13.29 -3.04
C THR A 100 -3.67 -11.95 -3.57
N TYR A 101 -4.40 -11.24 -2.71
CA TYR A 101 -4.89 -9.89 -2.99
C TYR A 101 -3.70 -8.93 -3.17
N SER A 102 -3.58 -8.38 -4.38
CA SER A 102 -2.59 -7.38 -4.76
C SER A 102 -3.06 -6.63 -6.02
N LEU A 103 -2.22 -5.72 -6.53
CA LEU A 103 -2.50 -4.99 -7.76
C LEU A 103 -2.21 -5.81 -9.02
N HIS A 104 -1.27 -6.76 -8.98
CA HIS A 104 -0.78 -7.51 -10.14
C HIS A 104 -0.39 -6.60 -11.34
N MET A 105 0.30 -5.49 -11.09
CA MET A 105 0.63 -4.46 -12.10
C MET A 105 1.37 -5.03 -13.31
N TYR A 106 2.21 -6.06 -13.11
CA TYR A 106 2.92 -6.79 -14.16
C TYR A 106 2.01 -7.46 -15.23
N GLN A 107 0.68 -7.45 -15.06
CA GLN A 107 -0.27 -8.05 -16.01
C GLN A 107 -1.09 -7.04 -16.82
N TRP A 108 -1.12 -5.77 -16.42
CA TRP A 108 -2.06 -4.80 -17.00
C TRP A 108 -1.57 -3.36 -17.00
N PHE A 109 -0.58 -3.02 -16.17
CA PHE A 109 -0.10 -1.66 -16.04
C PHE A 109 1.14 -1.44 -16.92
N ASP A 110 0.99 -0.61 -17.95
CA ASP A 110 2.07 -0.27 -18.90
C ASP A 110 2.68 1.11 -18.62
N GLY A 111 2.23 1.79 -17.57
CA GLY A 111 2.71 3.12 -17.18
C GLY A 111 4.02 3.11 -16.39
N LYS A 112 4.46 4.30 -15.97
CA LYS A 112 5.56 4.47 -15.02
C LYS A 112 5.02 4.60 -13.62
N TYR A 113 5.74 4.06 -12.64
CA TYR A 113 5.39 4.19 -11.23
C TYR A 113 6.61 4.58 -10.40
N GLU A 114 6.32 5.11 -9.22
CA GLU A 114 7.28 5.24 -8.13
C GLU A 114 6.72 4.56 -6.88
N VAL A 115 7.61 4.04 -6.04
CA VAL A 115 7.27 3.51 -4.73
C VAL A 115 8.00 4.31 -3.67
N ARG A 116 7.25 5.02 -2.83
CA ARG A 116 7.78 5.61 -1.61
C ARG A 116 7.71 4.58 -0.48
N ILE A 117 8.81 4.39 0.24
CA ILE A 117 8.95 3.38 1.29
C ILE A 117 9.40 4.08 2.57
N LEU A 118 8.63 3.89 3.63
CA LEU A 118 8.81 4.49 4.94
C LEU A 118 9.08 3.37 5.95
N GLU A 119 10.32 3.26 6.42
CA GLU A 119 10.70 2.32 7.47
C GLU A 119 10.29 2.87 8.84
N TYR A 120 9.57 2.08 9.63
CA TYR A 120 9.19 2.46 10.99
C TYR A 120 9.65 1.40 11.98
N ASP A 121 10.15 1.86 13.13
CA ASP A 121 10.34 1.02 14.32
C ASP A 121 9.13 1.20 15.24
N ALA A 122 8.01 0.59 14.84
CA ALA A 122 6.74 0.70 15.54
C ALA A 122 6.01 -0.65 15.60
N PRO A 123 5.18 -0.87 16.63
CA PRO A 123 4.27 -2.02 16.70
C PRO A 123 3.30 -2.08 15.52
N ILE A 124 2.72 -3.25 15.26
CA ILE A 124 1.80 -3.46 14.13
C ILE A 124 0.54 -2.60 14.24
N GLU A 125 0.04 -2.40 15.46
CA GLU A 125 -1.15 -1.59 15.74
C GLU A 125 -0.91 -0.13 15.35
N VAL A 126 0.27 0.40 15.69
CA VAL A 126 0.69 1.76 15.34
C VAL A 126 0.90 1.87 13.83
N LEU A 127 1.57 0.89 13.20
CA LEU A 127 1.76 0.86 11.75
C LEU A 127 0.43 0.85 10.97
N GLN A 128 -0.57 0.12 11.44
CA GLN A 128 -1.90 0.10 10.84
C GLN A 128 -2.60 1.45 10.96
N LEU A 129 -2.47 2.15 12.09
CA LEU A 129 -3.02 3.50 12.25
C LEU A 129 -2.36 4.51 11.30
N ILE A 130 -1.04 4.40 11.10
CA ILE A 130 -0.32 5.26 10.15
C ILE A 130 -0.73 4.92 8.71
N GLU A 131 -0.87 3.64 8.35
CA GLU A 131 -1.38 3.20 7.04
C GLU A 131 -2.78 3.74 6.78
N ASP A 132 -3.69 3.62 7.76
CA ASP A 132 -5.06 4.11 7.66
C ASP A 132 -5.10 5.62 7.50
N ALA A 133 -4.30 6.37 8.25
CA ALA A 133 -4.18 7.82 8.13
C ALA A 133 -3.67 8.23 6.74
N MET A 134 -2.59 7.60 6.25
CA MET A 134 -2.06 7.86 4.91
C MET A 134 -3.06 7.50 3.81
N SER A 135 -3.78 6.38 3.94
CA SER A 135 -4.81 5.97 2.99
C SER A 135 -5.97 6.97 2.97
N TYR A 136 -6.37 7.48 4.14
CA TYR A 136 -7.40 8.51 4.27
C TYR A 136 -6.99 9.81 3.54
N ASP A 137 -5.76 10.27 3.77
CA ASP A 137 -5.25 11.52 3.20
C ASP A 137 -4.98 11.41 1.70
N LEU A 138 -4.34 10.32 1.26
CA LEU A 138 -3.91 10.13 -0.12
C LEU A 138 -5.01 9.61 -1.05
N LYS A 139 -6.08 9.03 -0.48
CA LYS A 139 -7.22 8.48 -1.22
C LYS A 139 -6.77 7.57 -2.37
N PRO A 140 -6.10 6.44 -2.08
CA PRO A 140 -5.55 5.58 -3.12
C PRO A 140 -6.65 4.97 -3.99
N ALA A 141 -6.34 4.80 -5.27
CA ALA A 141 -7.27 4.23 -6.25
C ALA A 141 -7.71 2.82 -5.91
N PHE A 142 -6.83 2.07 -5.25
CA PHE A 142 -7.08 0.69 -4.86
C PHE A 142 -6.57 0.39 -3.47
N GLY A 143 -7.11 -0.68 -2.89
CA GLY A 143 -6.73 -1.16 -1.57
C GLY A 143 -7.85 -1.03 -0.55
N LYS A 144 -7.57 -1.54 0.65
CA LYS A 144 -8.54 -1.48 1.74
C LYS A 144 -8.63 -0.04 2.25
N GLN A 145 -9.84 0.37 2.61
CA GLN A 145 -10.08 1.62 3.30
C GLN A 145 -10.62 1.30 4.70
N GLY A 146 -9.95 1.82 5.72
CA GLY A 146 -10.29 1.65 7.13
C GLY A 146 -9.77 0.35 7.75
N GLY A 147 -9.94 0.29 9.07
CA GLY A 147 -9.30 -0.70 9.93
C GLY A 147 -9.54 -2.15 9.53
N ASN A 148 -8.61 -3.00 9.96
CA ASN A 148 -8.73 -4.44 9.82
C ASN A 148 -9.88 -4.98 10.67
N ASN A 149 -11.10 -4.98 10.13
CA ASN A 149 -12.16 -5.88 10.59
C ASN A 149 -11.65 -7.32 10.42
N LYS A 150 -11.05 -7.84 11.48
CA LYS A 150 -11.07 -9.27 11.79
C LYS A 150 -12.32 -9.55 12.61
#